data_AF-A0A6J3JH14-F1
#
_entry.id   AF-A0A6J3JH14-F1
#
_cell.length_a   1.000
_cell.length_b   1.000
_cell.length_c   1.000
_cell.angle_alpha   90.00
_cell.angle_beta   90.00
_cell.angle_gamma   90.00
#
_symmetry.space_group_name_H-M   'P 1'
#
loop_
_entity.id
_entity.type
_entity.pdbx_description
1 polymer ?
#
loop_
_entity_poly.entity_id
_entity_poly.type
_entity_poly.pdbx_seq_one_letter_code
_entity_poly.pdbx_strand_id
1 'polypeptide(L)'
;MVDIQMEHAYLKEPTIFQNKKRVLLGETGKEKLPRYYKNIGLGFKTPKEVIEGPYIDKKCPFTVYVSIGGQILSGVVTKMKMQRTIIICQDYLHYIRKYNCFEKNQKNMSIHLSLCFRGVQISDIVTVGECQPPETCMIKHVTISAKISCQSAFLCDPFAHRTCYICHTEQPVHLLEN
;
A
#
# COMPACT_ATOMS: atom_id res chain seq x y z
N MET A 1 -13.90 -5.71 -10.80
CA MET A 1 -13.77 -5.00 -9.50
C MET A 1 -14.50 -5.82 -8.47
N VAL A 2 -13.95 -5.94 -7.25
CA VAL A 2 -14.63 -6.61 -6.14
C VAL A 2 -15.72 -5.67 -5.63
N ASP A 3 -16.93 -6.18 -5.43
CA ASP A 3 -18.00 -5.41 -4.83
C ASP A 3 -17.59 -4.97 -3.42
N ILE A 4 -17.80 -3.69 -3.10
CA ILE A 4 -17.40 -3.09 -1.82
C ILE A 4 -18.05 -3.84 -0.65
N GLN A 5 -19.27 -4.35 -0.87
CA GLN A 5 -20.13 -4.93 0.14
C GLN A 5 -20.11 -6.47 0.07
N MET A 6 -19.00 -7.06 0.51
CA MET A 6 -18.86 -8.52 0.63
C MET A 6 -19.24 -9.01 2.05
N GLU A 7 -19.07 -8.15 3.04
CA GLU A 7 -19.36 -8.46 4.44
C GLU A 7 -20.86 -8.29 4.74
N HIS A 8 -21.35 -9.01 5.76
CA HIS A 8 -22.76 -8.97 6.17
C HIS A 8 -23.16 -7.59 6.74
N ALA A 9 -22.22 -6.88 7.37
CA ALA A 9 -22.44 -5.53 7.88
C ALA A 9 -22.16 -4.48 6.79
N TYR A 10 -23.00 -3.46 6.70
CA TYR A 10 -22.82 -2.36 5.75
C TYR A 10 -21.51 -1.59 5.99
N LEU A 11 -20.63 -1.58 5.00
CA LEU A 11 -19.37 -0.85 5.05
C LEU A 11 -19.59 0.58 4.55
N LYS A 12 -19.24 1.55 5.39
CA LYS A 12 -19.26 2.99 5.05
C LYS A 12 -18.05 3.69 5.65
N GLU A 13 -17.64 4.78 5.01
CA GLU A 13 -16.67 5.70 5.60
C GLU A 13 -17.35 6.46 6.75
N PRO A 14 -16.78 6.47 7.97
CA PRO A 14 -17.44 7.08 9.14
C PRO A 14 -17.52 8.61 9.02
N THR A 15 -16.55 9.23 8.35
CA THR A 15 -16.45 10.69 8.20
C THR A 15 -17.45 11.24 7.19
N ILE A 16 -17.94 10.43 6.24
CA ILE A 16 -18.77 10.91 5.13
C ILE A 16 -20.21 10.49 5.31
N PHE A 17 -21.09 11.49 5.28
CA PHE A 17 -22.52 11.28 5.25
C PHE A 17 -23.00 10.97 3.83
N GLN A 18 -23.41 9.72 3.60
CA GLN A 18 -23.83 9.24 2.27
C GLN A 18 -25.27 9.64 1.90
N ASN A 19 -26.14 9.82 2.89
CA ASN A 19 -27.58 10.04 2.68
C ASN A 19 -27.93 11.53 2.49
N LYS A 20 -27.11 12.27 1.73
CA LYS A 20 -27.39 13.68 1.43
C LYS A 20 -28.59 13.76 0.48
N LYS A 21 -29.72 14.30 0.95
CA LYS A 21 -30.90 14.53 0.11
C LYS A 21 -30.53 15.53 -0.99
N ARG A 22 -30.78 15.15 -2.24
CA ARG A 22 -30.65 16.07 -3.36
C ARG A 22 -31.81 17.05 -3.32
N VAL A 23 -31.52 18.34 -3.29
CA VAL A 23 -32.54 19.37 -3.53
C VAL A 23 -32.97 19.22 -4.99
N LEU A 24 -34.27 19.24 -5.24
CA LEU A 24 -34.93 18.82 -6.49
C LEU A 24 -34.57 19.64 -7.75
N LEU A 25 -33.53 20.47 -7.71
CA LEU A 25 -33.16 21.37 -8.79
C LEU A 25 -31.78 21.02 -9.34
N GLY A 26 -31.77 20.21 -10.39
CA GLY A 26 -30.91 20.51 -11.53
C GLY A 26 -29.54 19.86 -11.67
N GLU A 27 -29.27 18.66 -11.14
CA GLU A 27 -28.17 17.84 -11.67
C GLU A 27 -28.58 16.35 -11.78
N THR A 28 -28.87 15.94 -13.01
CA THR A 28 -29.26 14.57 -13.43
C THR A 28 -28.09 13.57 -13.41
N GLY A 29 -26.92 13.97 -12.92
CA GLY A 29 -25.75 13.10 -12.77
C GLY A 29 -25.77 12.35 -11.45
N LYS A 30 -25.36 11.08 -11.43
CA LYS A 30 -24.94 10.41 -10.19
C LYS A 30 -23.64 11.08 -9.70
N GLU A 31 -23.73 12.23 -9.02
CA GLU A 31 -22.58 12.80 -8.31
C GLU A 31 -21.91 11.69 -7.48
N LYS A 32 -20.61 11.45 -7.74
CA LYS A 32 -19.81 10.53 -6.94
C LYS A 32 -19.79 11.09 -5.52
N LEU A 33 -20.09 10.24 -4.53
CA LEU A 33 -19.96 10.63 -3.14
C LEU A 33 -18.54 11.15 -2.90
N PRO A 34 -18.37 12.32 -2.24
CA PRO A 34 -17.05 12.81 -1.89
C PRO A 34 -16.37 11.75 -1.03
N ARG A 35 -15.07 11.52 -1.25
CA ARG A 35 -14.27 10.51 -0.56
C ARG A 35 -13.27 11.18 0.37
N TYR A 36 -13.12 10.65 1.57
CA TYR A 36 -12.22 11.21 2.57
C TYR A 36 -10.85 10.58 2.39
N TYR A 37 -9.85 11.44 2.25
CA TYR A 37 -8.45 11.05 2.27
C TYR A 37 -7.67 12.09 3.07
N LYS A 38 -6.54 11.65 3.63
CA LYS A 38 -5.61 12.53 4.33
C LYS A 38 -4.19 12.29 3.83
N ASN A 39 -3.37 13.33 3.99
CA ASN A 39 -1.93 13.22 3.81
C ASN A 39 -1.33 12.66 5.11
N ILE A 40 -0.46 11.66 4.98
CA ILE A 40 0.20 11.01 6.13
C ILE A 40 1.37 11.88 6.66
N GLY A 41 1.97 12.70 5.80
CA GLY A 41 3.21 13.41 6.10
C GLY A 41 4.46 12.58 5.79
N LEU A 42 5.60 12.96 6.37
CA LEU A 42 6.89 12.25 6.23
C LEU A 42 7.40 12.12 4.78
N GLY A 43 6.93 12.97 3.86
CA GLY A 43 7.31 12.95 2.44
C GLY A 43 6.61 11.86 1.62
N PHE A 44 5.67 11.10 2.19
CA PHE A 44 4.89 10.14 1.44
C PHE A 44 3.73 10.84 0.73
N LYS A 45 3.59 10.52 -0.56
CA LYS A 45 2.51 11.02 -1.40
C LYS A 45 1.28 10.10 -1.30
N THR A 46 0.09 10.68 -1.47
CA THR A 46 -1.16 9.93 -1.51
C THR A 46 -1.30 9.20 -2.85
N PRO A 47 -1.55 7.88 -2.86
CA PRO A 47 -1.79 7.14 -4.10
C PRO A 47 -3.08 7.63 -4.78
N LYS A 48 -3.11 7.61 -6.12
CA LYS A 48 -4.30 7.96 -6.91
C LYS A 48 -5.47 7.02 -6.61
N GLU A 49 -5.14 5.75 -6.33
CA GLU A 49 -6.10 4.72 -5.95
C GLU A 49 -6.84 5.05 -4.65
N VAL A 50 -6.25 5.84 -3.75
CA VAL A 50 -6.94 6.31 -2.55
C VAL A 50 -7.97 7.36 -2.89
N ILE A 51 -7.65 8.27 -3.82
CA ILE A 51 -8.50 9.41 -4.17
C ILE A 51 -9.72 8.95 -4.98
N GLU A 52 -9.48 8.07 -5.95
CA GLU A 52 -10.51 7.65 -6.92
C GLU A 52 -11.08 6.26 -6.65
N GLY A 53 -10.31 5.39 -5.99
CA GLY A 53 -10.61 3.96 -5.91
C GLY A 53 -11.74 3.66 -4.92
N PRO A 54 -12.76 2.88 -5.32
CA PRO A 54 -13.84 2.50 -4.42
C PRO A 54 -13.43 1.30 -3.55
N TYR A 55 -12.92 1.58 -2.36
CA TYR A 55 -12.74 0.56 -1.30
C TYR A 55 -12.95 1.18 0.08
N ILE A 56 -13.35 0.37 1.05
CA ILE A 56 -13.55 0.79 2.44
C ILE A 56 -12.66 -0.09 3.31
N ASP A 57 -11.66 0.52 3.95
CA ASP A 57 -10.71 -0.17 4.82
C ASP A 57 -10.46 0.65 6.08
N LYS A 58 -10.82 0.09 7.24
CA LYS A 58 -10.69 0.73 8.55
C LYS A 58 -9.23 0.91 9.00
N LYS A 59 -8.30 0.16 8.42
CA LYS A 59 -6.89 0.15 8.81
C LYS A 59 -5.99 0.93 7.84
N CYS A 60 -6.56 1.48 6.76
CA CYS A 60 -5.83 2.24 5.76
C CYS A 60 -5.27 3.54 6.36
N PRO A 61 -3.97 3.85 6.18
CA PRO A 61 -3.38 5.05 6.74
C PRO A 61 -3.81 6.33 6.00
N PHE A 62 -4.36 6.22 4.79
CA PHE A 62 -4.81 7.37 4.00
C PHE A 62 -6.30 7.69 4.12
N THR A 63 -7.15 6.67 4.28
CA THR A 63 -8.62 6.85 4.29
C THR A 63 -9.18 6.96 5.71
N VAL A 64 -8.46 6.50 6.74
CA VAL A 64 -8.98 6.44 8.13
C VAL A 64 -8.02 7.10 9.11
N TYR A 65 -8.47 7.31 10.35
CA TYR A 65 -7.65 7.82 11.43
C TYR A 65 -6.69 6.75 11.97
N VAL A 66 -5.68 6.36 11.17
CA VAL A 66 -4.49 5.64 11.64
C VAL A 66 -3.31 6.60 11.58
N SER A 67 -2.68 6.88 12.72
CA SER A 67 -1.47 7.69 12.79
C SER A 67 -0.25 6.78 12.67
N ILE A 68 0.63 7.12 11.72
CA ILE A 68 1.94 6.50 11.60
C ILE A 68 2.89 7.28 12.50
N GLY A 69 3.61 6.56 13.35
CA GLY A 69 4.56 7.12 14.31
C GLY A 69 5.46 6.03 14.84
N GLY A 70 6.69 6.40 15.21
CA GLY A 70 7.73 5.44 15.56
C GLY A 70 8.66 5.18 14.37
N GLN A 71 9.01 3.91 14.16
CA GLN A 71 10.00 3.52 13.15
C GLN A 71 9.37 3.29 11.78
N ILE A 72 10.09 3.68 10.74
CA ILE A 72 9.80 3.32 9.34
C ILE A 72 10.76 2.20 8.96
N LEU A 73 10.21 1.04 8.63
CA LEU A 73 10.97 -0.15 8.25
C LEU A 73 10.80 -0.40 6.75
N SER A 74 11.81 -1.01 6.15
CA SER A 74 11.71 -1.52 4.78
C SER A 74 12.02 -3.01 4.80
N GLY A 75 11.28 -3.78 4.02
CA GLY A 75 11.45 -5.22 3.94
C GLY A 75 10.93 -5.78 2.63
N VAL A 76 11.27 -7.04 2.38
CA VAL A 76 10.87 -7.74 1.16
C VAL A 76 9.62 -8.57 1.45
N VAL A 77 8.63 -8.52 0.56
CA VAL A 77 7.40 -9.32 0.70
C VAL A 77 7.71 -10.80 0.47
N THR A 78 7.45 -11.64 1.47
CA THR A 78 7.67 -13.09 1.37
C THR A 78 6.39 -13.84 1.03
N LYS A 79 5.27 -13.49 1.68
CA LYS A 79 4.00 -14.22 1.55
C LYS A 79 2.82 -13.26 1.44
N MET A 80 1.89 -13.57 0.54
CA MET A 80 0.64 -12.83 0.30
C MET A 80 -0.61 -13.73 0.35
N LYS A 81 -0.61 -14.73 1.24
CA LYS A 81 -1.68 -15.74 1.27
C LYS A 81 -2.94 -15.30 2.02
N MET A 82 -2.85 -14.26 2.84
CA MET A 82 -3.93 -13.81 3.71
C MET A 82 -4.66 -12.60 3.12
N GLN A 83 -5.93 -12.45 3.46
CA GLN A 83 -6.69 -11.28 3.04
C GLN A 83 -6.14 -10.01 3.73
N ARG A 84 -5.82 -8.99 2.92
CA ARG A 84 -5.39 -7.65 3.36
C ARG A 84 -4.17 -7.64 4.31
N THR A 85 -3.40 -8.73 4.37
CA THR A 85 -2.21 -8.85 5.23
C THR A 85 -1.09 -9.52 4.45
N ILE A 86 0.11 -8.94 4.51
CA ILE A 86 1.33 -9.50 3.94
C ILE A 86 2.30 -9.85 5.05
N ILE A 87 3.19 -10.80 4.78
CA ILE A 87 4.33 -11.09 5.64
C ILE A 87 5.57 -10.57 4.93
N ILE A 88 6.26 -9.63 5.57
CA ILE A 88 7.56 -9.18 5.12
C ILE A 88 8.65 -9.92 5.87
N CYS A 89 9.78 -10.09 5.21
CA CYS A 89 11.02 -10.52 5.81
C CYS A 89 11.98 -9.32 5.85
N GLN A 90 12.55 -9.07 7.02
CA GLN A 90 13.63 -8.11 7.23
C GLN A 90 14.90 -8.88 7.61
N ASP A 91 15.87 -8.84 6.70
CA ASP A 91 17.22 -9.36 6.95
C ASP A 91 18.00 -8.35 7.80
N TYR A 92 18.68 -8.82 8.85
CA TYR A 92 19.61 -8.02 9.64
C TYR A 92 20.84 -8.83 10.00
N LEU A 93 21.97 -8.14 10.13
CA LEU A 93 23.24 -8.75 10.52
C LEU A 93 23.41 -8.60 12.03
N HIS A 94 23.56 -9.72 12.73
CA HIS A 94 23.84 -9.74 14.16
C HIS A 94 25.34 -9.89 14.39
N TYR A 95 25.95 -8.99 15.16
CA TYR A 95 27.38 -9.01 15.44
C TYR A 95 27.72 -9.89 16.65
N ILE A 96 28.55 -10.92 16.45
CA ILE A 96 29.03 -11.80 17.51
C ILE A 96 30.39 -11.33 18.01
N ARG A 97 30.40 -10.66 19.17
CA ARG A 97 31.60 -10.05 19.76
C ARG A 97 32.75 -11.03 20.03
N LYS A 98 32.45 -12.30 20.35
CA LYS A 98 33.48 -13.31 20.67
C LYS A 98 34.35 -13.66 19.46
N TYR A 99 33.77 -13.69 18.26
CA TYR A 99 34.45 -14.13 17.04
C TYR A 99 34.68 -12.98 16.04
N ASN A 100 34.31 -11.75 16.41
CA ASN A 100 34.36 -10.56 15.55
C ASN A 100 33.77 -10.80 14.14
N CYS A 101 32.67 -11.55 14.06
CA CYS A 101 31.99 -11.89 12.82
C CYS A 101 30.50 -11.51 12.87
N PHE A 102 29.86 -11.44 11.70
CA PHE A 102 28.43 -11.17 11.57
C PHE A 102 27.67 -12.43 11.16
N GLU A 103 26.52 -12.67 11.80
CA GLU A 103 25.57 -13.71 11.46
C GLU A 103 24.38 -13.08 10.72
N LYS A 104 23.98 -13.68 9.59
CA LYS A 104 22.78 -13.25 8.86
C LYS A 104 21.55 -13.84 9.53
N ASN A 105 20.69 -12.97 10.05
CA ASN A 105 19.41 -13.32 10.64
C ASN A 105 18.25 -12.70 9.86
N GLN A 106 17.06 -13.26 10.05
CA GLN A 106 15.83 -12.77 9.44
C GLN A 106 14.70 -12.67 10.46
N LYS A 107 13.89 -11.62 10.35
CA LYS A 107 12.66 -11.42 11.12
C LYS A 107 11.48 -11.34 10.19
N ASN A 108 10.48 -12.18 10.46
CA ASN A 108 9.20 -12.15 9.75
C ASN A 108 8.22 -11.28 10.53
N MET A 109 7.57 -10.35 9.84
CA MET A 109 6.56 -9.46 10.42
C MET A 109 5.29 -9.50 9.59
N SER A 110 4.15 -9.61 10.28
CA SER A 110 2.83 -9.48 9.65
C SER A 110 2.44 -8.02 9.56
N ILE A 111 1.95 -7.61 8.40
CA ILE A 111 1.70 -6.21 8.07
C ILE A 111 0.38 -6.07 7.35
N HIS A 112 -0.39 -5.05 7.71
CA HIS A 112 -1.62 -4.72 7.00
C HIS A 112 -1.30 -4.14 5.61
N LEU A 113 -1.87 -4.76 4.58
CA LEU A 113 -1.83 -4.28 3.21
C LEU A 113 -3.18 -3.67 2.86
N SER A 114 -3.20 -2.35 2.69
CA SER A 114 -4.41 -1.66 2.24
C SER A 114 -4.67 -1.91 0.75
N LEU A 115 -5.95 -1.92 0.38
CA LEU A 115 -6.43 -2.15 -0.99
C LEU A 115 -6.00 -1.09 -2.01
N CYS A 116 -5.37 0.00 -1.55
CA CYS A 116 -4.73 1.02 -2.39
C CYS A 116 -3.62 0.41 -3.25
N PHE A 117 -2.84 -0.51 -2.67
CA PHE A 117 -1.65 -1.07 -3.31
C PHE A 117 -2.03 -2.29 -4.14
N ARG A 118 -2.60 -2.03 -5.32
CA ARG A 118 -2.91 -3.06 -6.32
C ARG A 118 -1.70 -3.23 -7.22
N GLY A 119 -1.03 -4.39 -7.15
CA GLY A 119 0.17 -4.65 -7.94
C GLY A 119 1.39 -5.07 -7.11
N VAL A 120 1.27 -5.14 -5.78
CA VAL A 120 2.32 -5.74 -4.93
C VAL A 120 2.39 -7.23 -5.23
N GLN A 121 3.61 -7.71 -5.47
CA GLN A 121 3.94 -9.11 -5.68
C GLN A 121 4.92 -9.59 -4.60
N ILE A 122 5.11 -10.91 -4.56
CA ILE A 122 6.17 -11.52 -3.77
C ILE A 122 7.52 -10.99 -4.30
N SER A 123 8.45 -10.72 -3.40
CA SER A 123 9.77 -10.14 -3.67
C SER A 123 9.82 -8.63 -3.92
N ASP A 124 8.71 -7.90 -3.82
CA ASP A 124 8.75 -6.44 -3.85
C ASP A 124 9.29 -5.85 -2.55
N ILE A 125 9.90 -4.66 -2.66
CA ILE A 125 10.38 -3.89 -1.52
C ILE A 125 9.26 -2.98 -1.05
N VAL A 126 8.85 -3.15 0.19
CA VAL A 126 7.75 -2.41 0.80
C VAL A 126 8.27 -1.60 1.98
N THR A 127 7.80 -0.36 2.06
CA THR A 127 8.05 0.56 3.17
C THR A 127 6.83 0.59 4.10
N VAL A 128 7.13 0.44 5.37
CA VAL A 128 6.17 0.13 6.43
C VAL A 128 6.37 1.10 7.57
N GLY A 129 5.27 1.59 8.14
CA GLY A 129 5.31 2.39 9.36
C GLY A 129 4.80 1.63 10.55
N GLU A 130 5.41 1.89 11.69
CA GLU A 130 4.77 1.67 12.98
C GLU A 130 3.54 2.57 13.12
N CYS A 131 2.50 1.99 13.71
CA CYS A 131 1.27 2.69 14.01
C CYS A 131 0.80 2.35 15.42
N GLN A 132 0.02 3.26 16.00
CA GLN A 132 -0.78 2.92 17.17
C GLN A 132 -1.83 1.89 16.76
N PRO A 133 -1.91 0.72 17.42
CA PRO A 133 -2.86 -0.31 17.04
C PRO A 133 -4.30 0.19 17.27
N PRO A 134 -5.18 0.14 16.25
CA PRO A 134 -6.61 0.37 16.47
C PRO A 134 -7.19 -0.78 17.29
N GLU A 135 -8.20 -0.50 18.12
CA GLU A 135 -8.75 -1.26 19.27
C GLU A 135 -8.91 -2.81 19.15
N THR A 136 -8.85 -3.40 17.97
CA THR A 136 -8.96 -4.86 17.74
C THR A 136 -7.75 -5.46 16.99
N CYS A 137 -6.83 -4.64 16.49
CA CYS A 137 -5.75 -5.09 15.63
C CYS A 137 -4.46 -5.30 16.42
N MET A 138 -4.01 -6.55 16.52
CA MET A 138 -2.70 -6.90 17.09
C MET A 138 -1.51 -6.53 16.17
N ILE A 139 -1.80 -6.14 14.92
CA ILE A 139 -0.79 -5.73 13.95
C ILE A 139 -0.39 -4.28 14.23
N LYS A 140 0.88 -4.07 14.56
CA LYS A 140 1.47 -2.76 14.87
C LYS A 140 2.02 -2.01 13.66
N HIS A 141 2.01 -2.65 12.49
CA HIS A 141 2.68 -2.17 11.29
C HIS A 141 1.74 -2.12 10.09
N VAL A 142 1.76 -1.00 9.37
CA VAL A 142 0.92 -0.76 8.18
C VAL A 142 1.79 -0.38 7.00
N THR A 143 1.38 -0.83 5.81
CA THR A 143 2.05 -0.50 4.54
C THR A 143 1.81 0.97 4.16
N ILE A 144 2.88 1.72 3.92
CA ILE A 144 2.83 3.14 3.52
C ILE A 144 3.11 3.31 2.03
N SER A 145 4.05 2.55 1.51
CA SER A 145 4.45 2.61 0.11
C SER A 145 4.97 1.25 -0.32
N ALA A 146 4.66 0.84 -1.53
CA ALA A 146 5.27 -0.30 -2.18
C ALA A 146 6.03 0.21 -3.40
N LYS A 147 7.31 -0.12 -3.51
CA LYS A 147 8.07 0.05 -4.74
C LYS A 147 7.87 -1.23 -5.55
N ILE A 148 7.11 -1.12 -6.62
CA ILE A 148 6.90 -2.22 -7.56
C ILE A 148 8.20 -2.35 -8.34
N SER A 149 8.89 -3.47 -8.18
CA SER A 149 10.03 -3.77 -9.02
C SER A 149 9.50 -4.11 -10.40
N CYS A 150 9.82 -3.30 -11.41
CA CYS A 150 9.53 -3.64 -12.79
C CYS A 150 10.36 -4.90 -13.12
N GLN A 151 9.72 -6.07 -13.09
CA GLN A 151 10.24 -7.23 -13.81
C GLN A 151 10.20 -6.84 -15.28
N SER A 152 11.27 -6.22 -15.76
CA SER A 152 11.53 -6.09 -17.18
C SER A 152 11.57 -7.51 -17.73
N ALA A 153 10.45 -7.98 -18.26
CA ALA A 153 10.45 -9.10 -19.17
C ALA A 153 11.34 -8.67 -20.33
N PHE A 154 12.58 -9.17 -20.35
CA PHE A 154 13.37 -9.20 -21.57
C PHE A 154 12.61 -10.11 -22.54
N LEU A 155 11.69 -9.53 -23.30
CA LEU A 155 11.29 -10.08 -24.59
C LEU A 155 12.52 -9.87 -25.49
N CYS A 156 13.42 -10.85 -25.48
CA CYS A 156 14.40 -10.98 -26.54
C CYS A 156 13.64 -11.39 -27.80
N ASP A 157 13.22 -10.42 -28.62
CA ASP A 157 12.87 -10.69 -30.01
C ASP A 157 14.14 -11.26 -30.69
N PRO A 158 14.12 -12.50 -31.20
CA PRO A 158 15.30 -13.12 -31.80
C PRO A 158 15.70 -12.52 -33.16
N PHE A 159 15.13 -11.37 -33.57
CA PHE A 159 15.28 -10.83 -34.92
C PHE A 159 15.67 -9.35 -35.04
N ALA A 160 15.82 -8.60 -33.94
CA ALA A 160 16.17 -7.18 -34.00
C ALA A 160 17.50 -6.89 -33.29
N HIS A 161 18.58 -6.81 -34.07
CA HIS A 161 19.82 -6.20 -33.60
C HIS A 161 19.58 -4.72 -33.25
N ARG A 162 19.89 -4.38 -31.99
CA ARG A 162 20.12 -3.02 -31.46
C ARG A 162 18.89 -2.11 -31.32
N THR A 163 18.17 -2.29 -30.22
CA THR A 163 17.87 -1.23 -29.23
C THR A 163 17.35 -1.90 -27.97
N CYS A 164 18.21 -2.08 -26.97
CA CYS A 164 17.75 -2.37 -25.61
C CYS A 164 17.17 -1.07 -25.04
N TYR A 165 15.86 -0.92 -25.06
CA TYR A 165 15.21 0.10 -24.24
C TYR A 165 15.37 -0.34 -22.79
N ILE A 166 16.37 0.22 -22.11
CA ILE A 166 16.40 0.24 -20.66
C ILE A 166 15.18 1.07 -20.27
N CYS A 167 14.11 0.41 -19.84
CA CYS A 167 13.04 1.10 -19.12
C CYS A 167 13.64 1.57 -17.79
N HIS A 168 14.29 2.73 -17.81
CA HIS A 168 14.47 3.56 -16.63
C HIS A 168 13.06 4.03 -16.22
N THR A 169 12.36 3.21 -15.47
CA THR A 169 11.31 3.68 -14.57
C THR A 169 11.84 3.53 -13.15
N GLU A 170 12.88 4.30 -12.83
CA GLU A 170 12.99 4.88 -11.50
C GLU A 170 11.83 5.89 -11.35
N GLN A 171 10.65 5.37 -11.06
CA GLN A 171 9.52 6.18 -10.62
C GLN A 171 8.92 5.52 -9.37
N PRO A 172 9.05 6.11 -8.18
CA PRO A 172 8.12 5.82 -7.10
C PRO A 172 6.75 6.34 -7.54
N VAL A 173 5.96 5.47 -8.18
CA VAL A 173 4.58 5.67 -8.66
C VAL A 173 4.14 7.14 -8.70
N HIS A 174 4.78 7.94 -9.54
CA HIS A 174 4.35 9.28 -9.92
C HIS A 174 4.97 9.57 -11.28
N LEU A 175 4.13 9.77 -12.30
CA LEU A 175 4.08 10.97 -13.15
C LEU A 175 3.08 10.76 -14.30
N LEU A 176 2.12 11.67 -14.38
CA LEU A 176 1.88 12.43 -15.61
C LEU A 176 1.60 13.86 -15.13
N GLU A 177 2.50 14.75 -15.48
CA GLU A 177 2.44 16.21 -15.28
C GLU A 177 1.40 16.83 -16.20
N ASN A 178 0.49 17.60 -15.60
CA ASN A 178 0.09 18.99 -15.89
C ASN A 178 -1.26 19.26 -15.24
#